data_AF-A0ABD1NCB8-F1
#
_entry.id   AF-A0ABD1NCB8-F1
#
_cell.length_a   1.000
_cell.length_b   1.000
_cell.length_c   1.000
_cell.angle_alpha   90.00
_cell.angle_beta   90.00
_cell.angle_gamma   90.00
#
_symmetry.space_group_name_H-M   'P 1'
#
loop_
_entity.id
_entity.type
_entity.pdbx_description
1 polymer ?
#
loop_
_entity_poly.entity_id
_entity_poly.type
_entity_poly.pdbx_seq_one_letter_code
_entity_poly.pdbx_strand_id
1 'polypeptide(L)'
;MGSNEHHPLHIFLFPFLGHGHIIPTIDMAKLLAEKVVKATVITTPLNAPFICKAISKAKTSDENVIHIQTMDFPSAPVGLPHGCENTDSISSVDMFQPFIMATALLQEPFEKLLLDQRPHCIVADMFFPWTTDSGTKFGIPRLVFHGISFSSLCAISCVALYDDVSSDHSDSPFVIPNFPGEIEISRMHAGPFMKRKANADHYRKVLGRKARHVGPLSLRNENSQEKANRGKEASRITA
;
A
#
# COMPACT_ATOMS: atom_id res chain seq x y z
N MET A 1 13.99 -12.17 -41.37
CA MET A 1 14.56 -12.09 -40.01
C MET A 1 13.68 -11.12 -39.23
N GLY A 2 12.73 -11.63 -38.44
CA GLY A 2 11.88 -10.79 -37.59
C GLY A 2 12.65 -10.43 -36.33
N SER A 3 12.83 -9.15 -36.06
CA SER A 3 13.31 -8.67 -34.77
C SER A 3 12.30 -9.10 -33.69
N ASN A 4 12.71 -10.00 -32.80
CA ASN A 4 11.97 -10.28 -31.57
C ASN A 4 12.01 -9.01 -30.71
N GLU A 5 11.05 -8.10 -30.88
CA GLU A 5 10.80 -7.03 -29.93
C GLU A 5 10.26 -7.64 -28.64
N HIS A 6 11.17 -8.04 -27.74
CA HIS A 6 10.80 -8.43 -26.39
C HIS A 6 10.22 -7.21 -25.67
N HIS A 7 8.89 -7.12 -25.64
CA HIS A 7 8.20 -6.13 -24.84
C HIS A 7 8.45 -6.48 -23.36
N PRO A 8 9.07 -5.58 -22.58
CA PRO A 8 9.37 -5.87 -21.19
C PRO A 8 8.07 -6.10 -20.42
N LEU A 9 8.08 -7.07 -19.49
CA LEU A 9 6.97 -7.29 -18.58
C LEU A 9 6.63 -5.97 -17.90
N HIS A 10 5.35 -5.60 -17.90
CA HIS A 10 4.88 -4.33 -17.35
C HIS A 10 4.05 -4.56 -16.10
N ILE A 11 4.52 -4.06 -14.96
CA ILE A 11 3.87 -4.22 -13.66
C ILE A 11 3.45 -2.85 -13.12
N PHE A 12 2.18 -2.75 -12.76
CA PHE A 12 1.66 -1.63 -11.97
C PHE A 12 1.87 -1.89 -10.48
N LEU A 13 2.42 -0.91 -9.79
CA LEU A 13 2.63 -0.90 -8.36
C LEU A 13 1.74 0.19 -7.76
N PHE A 14 0.73 -0.19 -6.99
CA PHE A 14 -0.23 0.75 -6.42
C PHE A 14 -0.22 0.69 -4.89
N PRO A 15 0.68 1.45 -4.24
CA PRO A 15 0.82 1.48 -2.79
C PRO A 15 -0.33 2.24 -2.13
N PHE A 16 -0.60 1.92 -0.87
CA PHE A 16 -1.40 2.81 -0.04
C PHE A 16 -0.70 4.16 0.12
N LEU A 17 -1.49 5.24 0.18
CA LEU A 17 -1.01 6.63 0.14
C LEU A 17 -0.47 7.09 1.52
N GLY A 18 0.47 6.33 2.06
CA GLY A 18 1.19 6.63 3.28
C GLY A 18 2.63 6.15 3.19
N HIS A 19 3.56 6.90 3.79
CA HIS A 19 5.00 6.66 3.60
C HIS A 19 5.45 5.23 3.96
N GLY A 20 4.82 4.63 4.98
CA GLY A 20 5.08 3.25 5.39
C GLY A 20 4.81 2.20 4.30
N HIS A 21 3.96 2.50 3.32
CA HIS A 21 3.64 1.63 2.18
C HIS A 21 4.31 2.08 0.88
N ILE A 22 4.44 3.40 0.68
CA ILE A 22 5.09 3.99 -0.50
C ILE A 22 6.56 3.58 -0.55
N ILE A 23 7.32 3.73 0.55
CA ILE A 23 8.77 3.46 0.54
C ILE A 23 9.10 2.00 0.17
N PRO A 24 8.50 0.98 0.81
CA PRO A 24 8.73 -0.41 0.41
C PRO A 24 8.33 -0.71 -1.04
N THR A 25 7.30 -0.03 -1.54
CA THR A 25 6.84 -0.20 -2.92
C THR A 25 7.82 0.40 -3.92
N ILE A 26 8.45 1.53 -3.61
CA ILE A 26 9.55 2.10 -4.41
C ILE A 26 10.74 1.13 -4.44
N ASP A 27 11.09 0.55 -3.29
CA ASP A 27 12.18 -0.42 -3.24
C ASP A 27 11.87 -1.68 -4.07
N MET A 28 10.61 -2.13 -4.06
CA MET A 28 10.14 -3.19 -4.97
C MET A 28 10.24 -2.77 -6.44
N ALA A 29 9.87 -1.52 -6.77
CA ALA A 29 9.99 -0.98 -8.12
C ALA A 29 11.44 -1.01 -8.63
N LYS A 30 12.41 -0.66 -7.76
CA LYS A 30 13.85 -0.74 -8.07
C LYS A 30 14.29 -2.17 -8.37
N LEU A 31 13.90 -3.13 -7.54
CA LEU A 31 14.21 -4.54 -7.77
C LEU A 31 13.61 -5.09 -9.07
N LEU A 32 12.39 -4.67 -9.42
CA LEU A 32 11.77 -5.05 -10.70
C LEU A 32 12.51 -4.43 -11.88
N ALA A 33 12.87 -3.14 -11.78
CA ALA A 33 13.61 -2.43 -12.82
C ALA A 33 14.98 -3.09 -13.09
N GLU A 34 15.69 -3.57 -12.06
CA GLU A 34 16.94 -4.35 -12.21
C GLU A 34 16.77 -5.65 -13.01
N LYS A 35 15.54 -6.16 -13.15
CA LYS A 35 15.19 -7.36 -13.92
C LYS A 35 14.61 -7.03 -15.30
N VAL A 36 14.79 -5.81 -15.79
CA VAL A 36 14.26 -5.35 -17.09
C VAL A 36 12.72 -5.44 -17.14
N VAL A 37 12.07 -5.31 -15.97
CA VAL A 37 10.62 -5.19 -15.86
C VAL A 37 10.28 -3.70 -15.88
N LYS A 38 9.37 -3.31 -16.77
CA LYS A 38 8.78 -1.96 -16.75
C LYS A 38 7.91 -1.84 -15.50
N ALA A 39 8.37 -1.07 -14.52
CA ALA A 39 7.60 -0.78 -13.31
C ALA A 39 6.92 0.59 -13.44
N THR A 40 5.62 0.66 -13.12
CA THR A 40 4.88 1.93 -13.04
C THR A 40 4.27 2.07 -11.66
N VAL A 41 4.72 3.06 -10.89
CA VAL A 41 4.15 3.40 -9.59
C VAL A 41 2.93 4.30 -9.81
N ILE A 42 1.76 3.79 -9.44
CA ILE A 42 0.49 4.51 -9.47
C ILE A 42 0.38 5.31 -8.17
N THR A 43 0.10 6.60 -8.26
CA THR A 43 0.05 7.50 -7.10
C THR A 43 -0.85 8.71 -7.37
N THR A 44 -0.80 9.73 -6.52
CA THR A 44 -1.55 10.98 -6.66
C THR A 44 -0.58 12.17 -6.85
N PRO A 45 -1.05 13.33 -7.37
CA PRO A 45 -0.20 14.48 -7.67
C PRO A 45 0.67 14.94 -6.50
N LEU A 46 0.16 14.96 -5.26
CA LEU A 46 0.95 15.44 -4.11
C LEU A 46 1.94 14.41 -3.56
N ASN A 47 1.75 13.13 -3.86
CA ASN A 47 2.70 12.07 -3.52
C ASN A 47 3.81 11.90 -4.57
N ALA A 48 3.58 12.33 -5.81
CA ALA A 48 4.50 12.15 -6.93
C ALA A 48 5.90 12.79 -6.71
N PRO A 49 6.05 14.02 -6.17
CA PRO A 49 7.37 14.60 -5.92
C PRO A 49 8.23 13.79 -4.95
N PHE A 50 7.61 13.26 -3.89
CA PHE A 50 8.30 12.39 -2.93
C PHE A 50 8.80 11.12 -3.61
N ILE A 51 7.94 10.45 -4.39
CA ILE A 51 8.27 9.22 -5.10
C ILE A 51 9.38 9.47 -6.13
N CYS A 52 9.27 10.54 -6.91
CA CYS A 52 10.27 10.95 -7.90
C CYS A 52 11.65 11.14 -7.25
N LYS A 53 11.71 11.93 -6.16
CA LYS A 53 12.95 12.14 -5.41
C LYS A 53 13.56 10.84 -4.88
N ALA A 54 12.73 9.92 -4.39
CA ALA A 54 13.19 8.64 -3.85
C ALA A 54 13.68 7.65 -4.93
N ILE A 55 13.15 7.75 -6.16
CA ILE A 55 13.62 7.00 -7.32
C ILE A 55 14.95 7.57 -7.83
N SER A 56 15.07 8.89 -8.04
CA SER A 56 16.27 9.53 -8.59
C SER A 56 17.53 9.38 -7.72
N LYS A 57 17.38 9.08 -6.43
CA LYS A 57 18.52 8.77 -5.55
C LYS A 57 19.21 7.44 -5.89
N ALA A 58 18.56 6.53 -6.63
CA ALA A 58 19.15 5.26 -7.06
C ALA A 58 19.88 5.43 -8.39
N LYS A 59 21.13 4.95 -8.46
CA LYS A 59 21.87 4.84 -9.73
C LYS A 59 21.28 3.69 -10.55
N THR A 60 20.17 3.92 -11.24
CA THR A 60 19.68 2.98 -12.26
C THR A 60 20.42 3.26 -13.56
N SER A 61 20.89 2.22 -14.25
CA SER A 61 21.35 2.34 -15.64
C SER A 61 20.26 3.02 -16.47
N ASP A 62 20.64 3.89 -17.42
CA ASP A 62 19.74 4.78 -18.18
C ASP A 62 18.59 4.07 -18.94
N GLU A 63 18.60 2.73 -19.02
CA GLU A 63 17.59 1.93 -19.72
C GLU A 63 16.44 1.42 -18.83
N ASN A 64 16.55 1.44 -17.49
CA ASN A 64 15.55 0.86 -16.58
C ASN A 64 14.77 1.92 -15.79
N VAL A 65 13.96 2.72 -16.50
CA VAL A 65 13.19 3.82 -15.91
C VAL A 65 11.95 3.31 -15.17
N ILE A 66 11.87 3.56 -13.86
CA ILE A 66 10.64 3.42 -13.09
C ILE A 66 9.72 4.59 -13.46
N HIS A 67 8.53 4.29 -13.96
CA HIS A 67 7.54 5.31 -14.34
C HIS A 67 6.65 5.68 -13.15
N ILE A 68 6.18 6.92 -13.12
CA ILE A 68 5.18 7.39 -12.16
C ILE A 68 3.93 7.78 -12.95
N GLN A 69 2.78 7.26 -12.55
CA GLN A 69 1.48 7.61 -13.11
C GLN A 69 0.60 8.18 -12.00
N THR A 70 0.10 9.40 -12.20
CA THR A 70 -0.77 10.06 -11.22
C THR A 70 -2.25 9.87 -11.56
N MET A 71 -3.07 9.79 -10.52
CA MET A 71 -4.54 9.92 -10.55
C MET A 71 -4.96 11.02 -9.58
N ASP A 72 -5.87 11.88 -9.99
CA ASP A 72 -6.37 12.94 -9.12
C ASP A 72 -7.06 12.33 -7.90
N PHE A 73 -6.70 12.81 -6.71
CA PHE A 73 -7.27 12.30 -5.48
C PHE A 73 -8.64 12.95 -5.21
N PRO A 74 -9.72 12.16 -5.09
CA PRO A 74 -11.09 12.68 -5.01
C PRO A 74 -11.42 13.15 -3.58
N SER A 75 -10.77 14.23 -3.13
CA SER A 75 -10.94 14.82 -1.80
C SER A 75 -12.30 15.52 -1.62
N ALA A 76 -12.74 16.30 -2.62
CA ALA A 76 -13.96 17.10 -2.52
C ALA A 76 -15.25 16.27 -2.31
N PRO A 77 -15.50 15.16 -3.05
CA PRO A 77 -16.73 14.37 -2.88
C PRO A 77 -16.91 13.75 -1.48
N VAL A 78 -15.84 13.63 -0.70
CA VAL A 78 -15.86 13.03 0.65
C VAL A 78 -15.66 14.08 1.76
N GLY A 79 -15.62 15.36 1.42
CA GLY A 79 -15.45 16.45 2.39
C GLY A 79 -14.05 16.57 2.98
N LEU A 80 -13.01 16.03 2.32
CA LEU A 80 -11.62 16.24 2.75
C LEU A 80 -11.12 17.62 2.32
N PRO A 81 -10.27 18.27 3.14
CA PRO A 81 -9.58 19.47 2.73
C PRO A 81 -8.73 19.23 1.48
N HIS A 82 -8.61 20.27 0.65
CA HIS A 82 -7.71 20.24 -0.49
C HIS A 82 -6.28 19.91 -0.03
N GLY A 83 -5.65 18.96 -0.70
CA GLY A 83 -4.29 18.51 -0.42
C GLY A 83 -4.14 17.39 0.61
N CYS A 84 -5.23 16.84 1.15
CA CYS A 84 -5.20 15.64 1.99
C CYS A 84 -5.09 14.35 1.17
N GLU A 85 -3.98 14.16 0.46
CA GLU A 85 -3.72 12.97 -0.39
C GLU A 85 -2.78 11.95 0.25
N ASN A 86 -2.21 12.24 1.41
CA ASN A 86 -1.34 11.34 2.16
C ASN A 86 -1.85 11.15 3.59
N THR A 87 -1.61 9.99 4.18
CA THR A 87 -1.95 9.73 5.59
C THR A 87 -1.33 10.73 6.56
N ASP A 88 -0.16 11.25 6.26
CA ASP A 88 0.54 12.22 7.12
C ASP A 88 -0.14 13.60 7.10
N SER A 89 -1.01 13.85 6.13
CA SER A 89 -1.86 15.06 6.06
C SER A 89 -3.13 14.93 6.90
N ILE A 90 -3.42 13.75 7.47
CA ILE A 90 -4.60 13.50 8.30
C ILE A 90 -4.31 14.03 9.72
N SER A 91 -4.90 15.18 10.04
CA SER A 91 -4.70 15.84 11.35
C SER A 91 -5.65 15.35 12.45
N SER A 92 -6.67 14.55 12.11
CA SER A 92 -7.65 14.03 13.08
C SER A 92 -8.16 12.64 12.71
N VAL A 93 -8.61 11.89 13.73
CA VAL A 93 -9.14 10.51 13.58
C VAL A 93 -10.40 10.46 12.72
N ASP A 94 -11.15 11.56 12.66
CA ASP A 94 -12.41 11.68 11.91
C ASP A 94 -12.18 11.85 10.42
N MET A 95 -11.05 12.44 10.01
CA MET A 95 -10.65 12.56 8.61
C MET A 95 -10.20 11.22 8.00
N PHE A 96 -9.89 10.22 8.82
CA PHE A 96 -9.42 8.92 8.34
C PHE A 96 -10.49 8.16 7.54
N GLN A 97 -11.75 8.20 7.96
CA GLN A 97 -12.83 7.52 7.23
C GLN A 97 -13.09 8.15 5.86
N PRO A 98 -13.26 9.49 5.74
CA PRO A 98 -13.28 10.17 4.45
C PRO A 98 -12.07 9.85 3.57
N PHE A 99 -10.86 9.75 4.13
CA PHE A 99 -9.65 9.36 3.39
C PHE A 99 -9.79 7.97 2.76
N ILE A 100 -10.25 6.98 3.53
CA ILE A 100 -10.52 5.64 3.01
C ILE A 100 -11.61 5.67 1.92
N MET A 101 -12.68 6.46 2.11
CA MET A 101 -13.71 6.63 1.07
C MET A 101 -13.15 7.24 -0.23
N ALA A 102 -12.30 8.26 -0.14
CA ALA A 102 -11.63 8.85 -1.31
C ALA A 102 -10.76 7.81 -2.03
N THR A 103 -10.04 6.96 -1.31
CA THR A 103 -9.26 5.89 -1.97
C THR A 103 -10.12 4.86 -2.69
N ALA A 104 -11.36 4.62 -2.25
CA ALA A 104 -12.31 3.75 -2.97
C ALA A 104 -12.79 4.38 -4.28
N LEU A 105 -12.96 5.71 -4.32
CA LEU A 105 -13.33 6.45 -5.53
C LEU A 105 -12.21 6.46 -6.60
N LEU A 106 -10.98 6.07 -6.26
CA LEU A 106 -9.91 5.87 -7.24
C LEU A 106 -10.13 4.65 -8.16
N GLN A 107 -11.16 3.84 -7.92
CA GLN A 107 -11.43 2.66 -8.74
C GLN A 107 -11.65 3.00 -10.21
N GLU A 108 -12.53 3.95 -10.51
CA GLU A 108 -12.83 4.34 -11.90
C GLU A 108 -11.60 4.86 -12.66
N PRO A 109 -10.84 5.87 -12.16
CA PRO A 109 -9.64 6.32 -12.85
C PRO A 109 -8.57 5.22 -12.95
N PHE A 110 -8.46 4.33 -11.96
CA PHE A 110 -7.55 3.19 -12.05
C PHE A 110 -7.94 2.21 -13.16
N GLU A 111 -9.23 1.89 -13.29
CA GLU A 111 -9.73 1.01 -14.37
C GLU A 111 -9.49 1.61 -15.75
N LYS A 112 -9.60 2.94 -15.89
CA LYS A 112 -9.22 3.65 -17.12
C LYS A 112 -7.74 3.46 -17.44
N LEU A 113 -6.85 3.60 -16.45
CA LEU A 113 -5.41 3.34 -16.63
C LEU A 113 -5.12 1.90 -17.04
N LEU A 114 -5.84 0.92 -16.48
CA LEU A 114 -5.70 -0.49 -16.87
C LEU A 114 -6.10 -0.71 -18.34
N LEU A 115 -7.17 -0.07 -18.79
CA LEU A 115 -7.63 -0.15 -20.18
C LEU A 115 -6.61 0.48 -21.14
N ASP A 116 -6.07 1.64 -20.77
CA ASP A 116 -5.19 2.45 -21.61
C ASP A 116 -3.78 1.84 -21.70
N GLN A 117 -3.21 1.38 -20.58
CA GLN A 117 -1.81 0.94 -20.52
C GLN A 117 -1.62 -0.58 -20.52
N ARG A 118 -2.68 -1.35 -20.22
CA ARG A 118 -2.71 -2.83 -20.20
C ARG A 118 -1.46 -3.47 -19.57
N PRO A 119 -1.18 -3.21 -18.27
CA PRO A 119 -0.10 -3.90 -17.59
C PRO A 119 -0.34 -5.41 -17.53
N HIS A 120 0.73 -6.18 -17.39
CA HIS A 120 0.68 -7.64 -17.29
C HIS A 120 0.36 -8.13 -15.88
N CYS A 121 0.58 -7.29 -14.86
CA CYS A 121 0.28 -7.60 -13.47
C CYS A 121 0.06 -6.32 -12.66
N ILE A 122 -0.79 -6.43 -11.64
CA ILE A 122 -1.01 -5.39 -10.63
C ILE A 122 -0.42 -5.90 -9.31
N VAL A 123 0.41 -5.12 -8.65
CA VAL A 123 0.72 -5.26 -7.22
C VAL A 123 0.04 -4.10 -6.52
N ALA A 124 -1.05 -4.39 -5.83
CA ALA A 124 -1.86 -3.37 -5.17
C ALA A 124 -1.91 -3.62 -3.67
N ASP A 125 -1.88 -2.53 -2.92
CA ASP A 125 -1.93 -2.54 -1.47
C ASP A 125 -3.17 -3.26 -0.93
N MET A 126 -3.02 -3.87 0.24
CA MET A 126 -4.11 -4.56 0.93
C MET A 126 -5.31 -3.65 1.20
N PHE A 127 -5.09 -2.34 1.35
CA PHE A 127 -6.14 -1.34 1.53
C PHE A 127 -7.00 -1.09 0.29
N PHE A 128 -6.64 -1.64 -0.87
CA PHE A 128 -7.39 -1.53 -2.12
C PHE A 128 -7.97 -2.88 -2.55
N PRO A 129 -8.91 -3.50 -1.79
CA PRO A 129 -9.48 -4.79 -2.18
C PRO A 129 -10.17 -4.74 -3.54
N TRP A 130 -10.76 -3.60 -3.89
CA TRP A 130 -11.47 -3.37 -5.15
C TRP A 130 -10.58 -3.59 -6.39
N THR A 131 -9.26 -3.45 -6.28
CA THR A 131 -8.34 -3.73 -7.41
C THR A 131 -8.30 -5.19 -7.82
N THR A 132 -8.80 -6.13 -6.98
CA THR A 132 -9.00 -7.54 -7.40
C THR A 132 -10.11 -7.64 -8.44
N ASP A 133 -11.21 -6.93 -8.19
CA ASP A 133 -12.38 -6.93 -9.06
C ASP A 133 -12.04 -6.18 -10.36
N SER A 134 -11.36 -5.03 -10.26
CA SER A 134 -10.81 -4.30 -11.41
C SER A 134 -9.83 -5.15 -12.23
N GLY A 135 -8.85 -5.81 -11.60
CA GLY A 135 -7.92 -6.69 -12.31
C GLY A 135 -8.65 -7.81 -13.06
N THR A 136 -9.60 -8.47 -12.40
CA THR A 136 -10.42 -9.55 -13.01
C THR A 136 -11.21 -9.04 -14.22
N LYS A 137 -11.81 -7.85 -14.12
CA LYS A 137 -12.57 -7.21 -15.21
C LYS A 137 -11.74 -7.04 -16.49
N PHE A 138 -10.44 -6.79 -16.37
CA PHE A 138 -9.53 -6.63 -17.51
C PHE A 138 -8.65 -7.84 -17.79
N GLY A 139 -8.85 -8.96 -17.08
CA GLY A 139 -8.03 -10.17 -17.23
C GLY A 139 -6.58 -10.01 -16.73
N ILE A 140 -6.32 -9.06 -15.83
CA ILE A 140 -5.00 -8.75 -15.31
C ILE A 140 -4.84 -9.36 -13.91
N PRO A 141 -3.82 -10.21 -13.67
CA PRO A 141 -3.59 -10.80 -12.36
C PRO A 141 -3.20 -9.73 -11.33
N ARG A 142 -3.72 -9.89 -10.10
CA ARG A 142 -3.44 -9.01 -8.96
C ARG A 142 -2.73 -9.74 -7.83
N LEU A 143 -1.63 -9.16 -7.38
CA LEU A 143 -0.88 -9.49 -6.18
C LEU A 143 -1.22 -8.47 -5.08
N VAL A 144 -1.36 -8.93 -3.84
CA VAL A 144 -1.64 -8.09 -2.67
C VAL A 144 -0.35 -7.78 -1.94
N PHE A 145 -0.04 -6.49 -1.76
CA PHE A 145 1.07 -6.06 -0.92
C PHE A 145 0.57 -5.57 0.44
N HIS A 146 1.12 -6.10 1.54
CA HIS A 146 0.66 -5.77 2.90
C HIS A 146 1.51 -4.71 3.62
N GLY A 147 2.78 -4.53 3.24
CA GLY A 147 3.68 -3.60 3.93
C GLY A 147 4.07 -3.98 5.37
N ILE A 148 3.63 -5.14 5.87
CA ILE A 148 3.90 -5.62 7.24
C ILE A 148 4.54 -7.03 7.24
N SER A 149 5.09 -7.44 8.38
CA SER A 149 5.67 -8.78 8.54
C SER A 149 4.60 -9.88 8.51
N PHE A 150 5.04 -11.11 8.21
CA PHE A 150 4.17 -12.28 8.28
C PHE A 150 3.61 -12.50 9.70
N SER A 151 4.43 -12.26 10.73
CA SER A 151 3.97 -12.32 12.14
C SER A 151 2.84 -11.33 12.42
N SER A 152 2.96 -10.08 11.98
CA SER A 152 1.90 -9.07 12.13
C SER A 152 0.65 -9.43 11.35
N LEU A 153 0.80 -9.97 10.14
CA LEU A 153 -0.35 -10.44 9.35
C LEU A 153 -1.08 -11.60 10.01
N CYS A 154 -0.35 -12.57 10.56
CA CYS A 154 -0.92 -13.67 11.34
C CYS A 154 -1.64 -13.14 12.59
N ALA A 155 -1.02 -12.21 13.32
CA ALA A 155 -1.62 -11.58 14.49
C ALA A 155 -2.95 -10.90 14.15
N ILE A 156 -2.99 -10.09 13.08
CA ILE A 156 -4.22 -9.44 12.59
C ILE A 156 -5.28 -10.47 12.22
N SER A 157 -4.87 -11.54 11.53
CA SER A 157 -5.80 -12.61 11.11
C SER A 157 -6.40 -13.35 12.30
N CYS A 158 -5.57 -13.66 13.31
CA CYS A 158 -5.99 -14.25 14.56
C CYS A 158 -6.99 -13.36 15.30
N VAL A 159 -6.74 -12.06 15.43
CA VAL A 159 -7.68 -11.12 16.06
C VAL A 159 -8.99 -11.02 15.26
N ALA A 160 -8.92 -10.94 13.93
CA ALA A 160 -10.11 -10.77 13.07
C ALA A 160 -11.07 -11.97 13.08
N LEU A 161 -10.63 -13.15 13.52
CA LEU A 161 -11.48 -14.33 13.67
C LEU A 161 -12.34 -14.29 14.95
N TYR A 162 -12.09 -13.35 15.85
CA TYR A 162 -12.77 -13.24 17.14
C TYR A 162 -13.59 -11.95 17.22
N ASP A 163 -14.91 -12.08 17.06
CA ASP A 163 -15.87 -10.96 17.10
C ASP A 163 -15.89 -10.25 18.48
N ASP A 164 -15.53 -10.94 19.57
CA ASP A 164 -15.61 -10.44 20.95
C ASP A 164 -14.51 -9.48 21.38
N VAL A 165 -13.45 -9.31 20.58
CA VAL A 165 -12.48 -8.23 20.84
C VAL A 165 -13.15 -6.86 20.68
N SER A 166 -14.33 -6.75 20.06
CA SER A 166 -15.05 -5.48 19.89
C SER A 166 -16.11 -5.18 20.97
N SER A 167 -16.50 -6.13 21.82
CA SER A 167 -17.67 -5.98 22.71
C SER A 167 -17.34 -5.54 24.14
N ASP A 168 -16.10 -5.72 24.59
CA ASP A 168 -15.66 -5.29 25.92
C ASP A 168 -14.96 -3.91 25.88
N HIS A 169 -15.50 -2.95 26.62
CA HIS A 169 -15.02 -1.57 26.74
C HIS A 169 -13.86 -1.42 27.74
N SER A 170 -13.35 -2.53 28.28
CA SER A 170 -12.17 -2.53 29.14
C SER A 170 -10.90 -2.20 28.33
N ASP A 171 -10.11 -1.25 28.84
CA ASP A 171 -8.77 -0.91 28.31
C ASP A 171 -7.70 -1.96 28.68
N SER A 172 -8.12 -3.12 29.21
CA SER A 172 -7.19 -4.17 29.60
C SER A 172 -6.53 -4.83 28.38
N PRO A 173 -5.25 -5.22 28.50
CA PRO A 173 -4.59 -6.07 27.52
C PRO A 173 -5.36 -7.37 27.28
N PHE A 174 -5.26 -7.91 26.07
CA PHE A 174 -5.80 -9.23 25.74
C PHE A 174 -4.75 -10.06 24.99
N VAL A 175 -4.77 -11.37 25.21
CA VAL A 175 -3.92 -12.32 24.49
C VAL A 175 -4.47 -12.51 23.09
N ILE A 176 -3.62 -12.45 22.06
CA ILE A 176 -4.04 -12.76 20.69
C ILE A 176 -4.41 -14.24 20.61
N PRO A 177 -5.68 -14.58 20.35
CA PRO A 177 -6.11 -15.96 20.35
C PRO A 177 -5.50 -16.72 19.17
N ASN A 178 -5.10 -17.98 19.39
CA ASN A 178 -4.45 -18.85 18.41
C ASN A 178 -3.13 -18.29 17.82
N PHE A 179 -2.52 -17.28 18.44
CA PHE A 179 -1.20 -16.81 18.04
C PHE A 179 -0.11 -17.47 18.89
N PRO A 180 0.99 -18.00 18.30
CA PRO A 180 2.05 -18.65 19.07
C PRO A 180 2.71 -17.70 20.08
N GLY A 181 2.91 -18.18 21.32
CA GLY A 181 3.71 -17.50 22.34
C GLY A 181 2.95 -16.53 23.24
N GLU A 182 1.63 -16.68 23.39
CA GLU A 182 0.78 -15.92 24.34
C GLU A 182 1.05 -14.41 24.30
N ILE A 183 1.08 -13.84 23.10
CA ILE A 183 1.36 -12.41 22.94
C ILE A 183 0.15 -11.61 23.43
N GLU A 184 0.36 -10.81 24.47
CA GLU A 184 -0.59 -9.82 24.94
C GLU A 184 -0.45 -8.51 24.14
N ILE A 185 -1.59 -7.96 23.71
CA ILE A 185 -1.64 -6.61 23.13
C ILE A 185 -2.54 -5.72 23.97
N SER A 186 -2.08 -4.51 24.25
CA SER A 186 -2.95 -3.46 24.78
C SER A 186 -3.92 -3.00 23.71
N ARG A 187 -5.19 -2.85 24.06
CA ARG A 187 -6.20 -2.24 23.19
C ARG A 187 -5.79 -0.83 22.74
N MET A 188 -5.01 -0.09 23.52
CA MET A 188 -4.47 1.22 23.12
C MET A 188 -3.50 1.13 21.94
N HIS A 189 -2.66 0.09 21.91
CA HIS A 189 -1.70 -0.18 20.84
C HIS A 189 -2.30 -0.92 19.64
N ALA A 190 -3.52 -1.45 19.77
CA ALA A 190 -4.29 -1.90 18.63
C ALA A 190 -4.59 -0.69 17.74
N GLY A 191 -4.05 -0.68 16.51
CA GLY A 191 -4.22 0.44 15.59
C GLY A 191 -5.70 0.77 15.35
N PRO A 192 -6.05 1.99 14.87
CA PRO A 192 -7.43 2.39 14.57
C PRO A 192 -8.18 1.41 13.66
N PHE A 193 -7.43 0.63 12.88
CA PHE A 193 -7.85 -0.46 12.01
C PHE A 193 -8.49 -1.66 12.75
N MET A 194 -8.04 -1.97 13.97
CA MET A 194 -8.61 -3.03 14.80
C MET A 194 -9.72 -2.53 15.73
N LYS A 195 -9.82 -1.20 15.93
CA LYS A 195 -10.77 -0.57 16.87
C LYS A 195 -12.15 -0.29 16.29
N ARG A 196 -12.29 -0.14 14.97
CA ARG A 196 -13.58 0.17 14.32
C ARG A 196 -14.14 -1.04 13.59
N LYS A 197 -15.39 -1.41 13.87
CA LYS A 197 -16.10 -2.52 13.23
C LYS A 197 -16.06 -2.48 11.70
N ALA A 198 -16.24 -1.29 11.11
CA ALA A 198 -16.14 -1.09 9.66
C ALA A 198 -14.75 -1.44 9.09
N ASN A 199 -13.68 -1.17 9.85
CA ASN A 199 -12.32 -1.55 9.46
C ASN A 199 -12.14 -3.07 9.60
N ALA A 200 -12.55 -3.66 10.72
CA ALA A 200 -12.49 -5.11 10.93
C ALA A 200 -13.26 -5.89 9.83
N ASP A 201 -14.45 -5.42 9.45
CA ASP A 201 -15.23 -5.98 8.35
C ASP A 201 -14.51 -5.86 7.01
N HIS A 202 -13.83 -4.72 6.76
CA HIS A 202 -13.00 -4.54 5.58
C HIS A 202 -11.86 -5.56 5.53
N TYR A 203 -11.09 -5.73 6.61
CA TYR A 203 -10.00 -6.71 6.66
C TYR A 203 -10.52 -8.15 6.56
N ARG A 204 -11.63 -8.48 7.22
CA ARG A 204 -12.28 -9.79 7.08
C ARG A 204 -12.65 -10.06 5.62
N LYS A 205 -13.21 -9.07 4.93
CA LYS A 205 -13.54 -9.16 3.49
C LYS A 205 -12.28 -9.28 2.62
N VAL A 206 -11.20 -8.57 2.94
CA VAL A 206 -9.91 -8.64 2.22
C VAL A 206 -9.27 -10.02 2.40
N LEU A 207 -9.20 -10.52 3.64
CA LEU A 207 -8.60 -11.82 3.98
C LEU A 207 -9.44 -12.99 3.47
N GLY A 208 -10.75 -12.83 3.38
CA GLY A 208 -11.66 -13.83 2.79
C GLY A 208 -11.63 -13.89 1.27
N ARG A 209 -11.04 -12.90 0.57
CA ARG A 209 -10.90 -12.93 -0.89
C ARG A 209 -9.76 -13.85 -1.29
N LYS A 210 -9.99 -14.71 -2.29
CA LYS A 210 -8.91 -15.45 -2.94
C LYS A 210 -7.96 -14.44 -3.61
N ALA A 211 -6.80 -14.24 -3.00
CA ALA A 211 -5.77 -13.35 -3.51
C ALA A 211 -4.40 -13.98 -3.34
N ARG A 212 -3.46 -13.58 -4.19
CA ARG A 212 -2.05 -13.97 -4.07
C ARG A 212 -1.33 -12.88 -3.29
N HIS A 213 -0.92 -13.20 -2.08
CA HIS A 213 -0.25 -12.24 -1.20
C HIS A 213 1.25 -12.22 -1.46
N VAL A 214 1.82 -11.01 -1.41
CA VAL A 214 3.26 -10.74 -1.50
C VAL A 214 3.66 -10.01 -0.22
N GLY A 215 4.47 -10.65 0.61
CA GLY A 215 5.11 -10.01 1.76
C GLY A 215 5.72 -10.99 2.78
N PRO A 216 6.56 -10.47 3.71
CA PRO A 216 7.28 -9.19 3.62
C PRO A 216 8.47 -9.31 2.67
N LEU A 217 8.77 -8.26 1.89
CA LEU A 217 10.12 -8.14 1.32
C LEU A 217 11.07 -7.75 2.44
N SER A 218 11.87 -8.70 2.92
CA SER A 218 13.11 -8.35 3.61
C SER A 218 14.07 -7.80 2.57
N LEU A 219 13.95 -6.51 2.30
CA LEU A 219 14.92 -5.80 1.48
C LEU A 219 16.23 -5.77 2.25
N ARG A 220 17.12 -6.72 1.95
CA ARG A 220 18.49 -6.72 2.42
C ARG A 220 19.22 -5.60 1.67
N ASN A 221 18.95 -4.36 2.08
CA ASN A 221 19.67 -3.22 1.56
C ASN A 221 21.09 -3.26 2.15
N GLU A 222 22.10 -3.48 1.33
CA GLU A 222 23.50 -3.52 1.78
C GLU A 222 24.11 -2.12 1.90
N ASN A 223 23.42 -1.09 1.40
CA ASN A 223 23.90 0.28 1.41
C ASN A 223 23.56 1.02 2.72
N SER A 224 24.57 1.23 3.56
CA SER A 224 24.48 1.91 4.85
C SER A 224 23.97 3.35 4.77
N GLN A 225 24.23 4.06 3.66
CA GLN A 225 23.82 5.45 3.50
C GLN A 225 22.32 5.60 3.21
N GLU A 226 21.73 4.65 2.48
CA GLU A 226 20.29 4.63 2.24
C GLU A 226 19.51 4.29 3.51
N LYS A 227 20.04 3.38 4.34
CA LYS A 227 19.48 3.08 5.68
C LYS A 227 19.44 4.32 6.58
N ALA A 228 20.53 5.09 6.60
CA ALA A 228 20.66 6.26 7.48
C ALA A 228 19.65 7.38 7.18
N ASN A 229 19.15 7.43 5.94
CA ASN A 229 18.23 8.47 5.45
C ASN A 229 16.76 8.06 5.49
N ARG A 230 16.42 6.80 5.82
CA ARG A 230 15.02 6.37 5.98
C ARG A 230 14.37 7.13 7.15
N GLY A 231 13.33 7.89 6.87
CA GLY A 231 12.48 8.58 7.87
C GLY A 231 13.00 9.90 8.44
N LYS A 232 14.23 10.35 8.13
CA LYS A 232 14.80 11.57 8.74
C LYS A 232 14.42 12.90 8.05
N GLU A 233 13.92 12.86 6.82
CA GLU A 233 13.61 14.08 6.04
C GLU A 233 12.18 14.61 6.26
N ALA A 234 11.26 13.82 6.87
CA ALA A 234 9.88 14.24 7.08
C ALA A 234 9.66 15.16 8.30
N SER A 235 10.68 15.37 9.15
CA SER A 235 10.54 16.12 10.41
C SER A 235 11.30 17.46 10.44
N ARG A 236 11.72 18.00 9.30
CA ARG A 236 12.44 19.29 9.23
C ARG A 236 11.83 20.24 8.21
N ILE A 237 10.58 20.63 8.41
CA ILE A 237 10.08 21.92 7.96
C ILE A 237 9.23 22.50 9.09
N THR A 238 9.89 23.26 9.97
CA THR A 238 9.39 24.50 10.62
C THR A 238 10.46 24.97 11.61
N ALA A 239 11.18 26.01 11.20
CA ALA A 239 11.58 27.13 12.04
C ALA A 239 11.50 28.38 11.16
#